data_AF-A0A371X6I1-F1
#
_entry.id   AF-A0A371X6I1-F1
#
_cell.length_a   1.000
_cell.length_b   1.000
_cell.length_c   1.000
_cell.angle_alpha   90.00
_cell.angle_beta   90.00
_cell.angle_gamma   90.00
#
_symmetry.space_group_name_H-M   'P 1'
#
loop_
_entity.id
_entity.type
_entity.pdbx_description
1 polymer ?
#
loop_
_entity_poly.entity_id
_entity_poly.type
_entity_poly.pdbx_seq_one_letter_code
_entity_poly.pdbx_strand_id
1 'polypeptide(L)'
;MTEVFYTSTLCNRPMNEDRWHDDGIGFMFFDTVDEARDDLDQLRKSLASDPEAEWSPMQIEKVTLAAASRRDLLRLLNEGVGSIVIGCEVVEVVE
;
A
#
# COMPACT_ATOMS: atom_id res chain seq x y z
N MET A 1 -16.38 -11.96 -7.20
CA MET A 1 -14.95 -12.00 -7.55
C MET A 1 -14.22 -11.05 -6.61
N THR A 2 -12.94 -11.24 -6.40
CA THR A 2 -12.10 -10.41 -5.53
C THR A 2 -10.82 -10.13 -6.28
N GLU A 3 -10.30 -8.91 -6.16
CA GLU A 3 -9.04 -8.52 -6.79
C GLU A 3 -7.96 -8.42 -5.72
N VAL A 4 -6.72 -8.75 -6.08
CA VAL A 4 -5.57 -8.73 -5.17
C VAL A 4 -4.53 -7.76 -5.70
N PHE A 5 -4.04 -6.89 -4.84
CA PHE A 5 -2.96 -5.95 -5.11
C PHE A 5 -1.94 -5.96 -3.98
N TYR A 6 -0.79 -5.34 -4.20
CA TYR A 6 0.24 -5.15 -3.20
C TYR A 6 0.50 -3.66 -2.98
N THR A 7 0.88 -3.29 -1.76
CA THR A 7 1.33 -1.94 -1.41
C THR A 7 2.40 -2.02 -0.33
N SER A 8 3.12 -0.92 -0.09
CA SER A 8 4.13 -0.86 0.96
C SER A 8 3.87 0.30 1.92
N THR A 9 4.16 0.09 3.20
CA THR A 9 4.06 1.12 4.24
C THR A 9 5.14 0.93 5.30
N LEU A 10 5.35 1.94 6.15
CA LEU A 10 6.18 1.83 7.35
C LEU A 10 5.59 0.79 8.32
N CYS A 11 6.43 -0.03 8.94
CA CYS A 11 6.01 -1.08 9.89
C CYS A 11 5.22 -0.54 11.10
N ASN A 12 5.44 0.73 11.47
CA ASN A 12 4.81 1.36 12.63
C ASN A 12 3.54 2.16 12.28
N ARG A 13 3.06 2.09 11.03
CA ARG A 13 1.82 2.77 10.63
C ARG A 13 0.61 1.99 11.19
N PRO A 14 -0.36 2.65 11.86
CA PRO A 14 -1.56 1.98 12.35
C PRO A 14 -2.35 1.32 11.21
N MET A 15 -2.81 0.08 11.41
CA MET A 15 -3.69 -0.65 10.47
C MET A 15 -5.19 -0.36 10.70
N ASN A 16 -5.55 0.86 11.11
CA ASN A 16 -6.95 1.25 11.36
C ASN A 16 -7.63 1.80 10.09
N GLU A 17 -8.92 2.16 10.18
CA GLU A 17 -9.69 2.73 9.06
C GLU A 17 -9.06 4.01 8.48
N ASP A 18 -8.37 4.80 9.31
CA ASP A 18 -7.64 6.00 8.87
C ASP A 18 -6.47 5.70 7.95
N ARG A 19 -5.99 4.44 7.91
CA ARG A 19 -4.89 4.03 7.03
C ARG A 19 -5.19 4.37 5.57
N TRP A 20 -6.40 4.13 5.10
CA TRP A 20 -6.76 4.33 3.69
C TRP A 20 -7.27 5.74 3.39
N HIS A 21 -7.20 6.63 4.37
CA HIS A 21 -7.57 8.02 4.19
C HIS A 21 -6.57 8.67 3.23
N ASP A 22 -7.07 9.37 2.22
CA ASP A 22 -6.24 10.15 1.29
C ASP A 22 -5.71 11.38 2.05
N ASP A 23 -4.50 11.27 2.57
CA ASP A 23 -3.73 12.36 3.20
C ASP A 23 -2.94 13.17 2.15
N GLY A 24 -3.18 12.93 0.85
CA GLY A 24 -2.44 13.52 -0.26
C GLY A 24 -1.10 12.83 -0.55
N ILE A 25 -0.71 11.83 0.26
CA ILE A 25 0.45 10.98 0.06
C ILE A 25 -0.08 9.64 -0.47
N GLY A 26 -0.52 9.64 -1.73
CA GLY A 26 -1.22 8.52 -2.34
C GLY A 26 -0.48 7.19 -2.17
N PHE A 27 -1.22 6.12 -1.90
CA PHE A 27 -0.70 4.76 -1.91
C PHE A 27 -0.43 4.30 -3.34
N MET A 28 0.78 3.81 -3.61
CA MET A 28 1.03 3.03 -4.82
C MET A 28 0.56 1.60 -4.61
N PHE A 29 -0.17 1.09 -5.59
CA PHE A 29 -0.63 -0.30 -5.66
C PHE A 29 0.05 -0.99 -6.84
N PHE A 30 0.44 -2.24 -6.61
CA PHE A 30 1.20 -3.08 -7.54
C PHE A 30 0.46 -4.39 -7.81
N ASP A 31 0.69 -5.00 -8.96
CA ASP A 31 0.07 -6.28 -9.33
C ASP A 31 0.77 -7.45 -8.64
N THR A 32 2.08 -7.32 -8.39
CA THR A 32 2.90 -8.36 -7.77
C THR A 32 3.69 -7.88 -6.57
N VAL A 33 4.07 -8.83 -5.70
CA VAL A 33 4.98 -8.56 -4.58
C VAL A 33 6.36 -8.10 -5.06
N ASP A 34 6.82 -8.59 -6.21
CA ASP A 34 8.13 -8.25 -6.77
C ASP A 34 8.17 -6.78 -7.23
N GLU A 35 7.09 -6.28 -7.84
CA GLU A 35 6.96 -4.85 -8.18
C GLU A 35 7.01 -3.96 -6.92
N ALA A 36 6.36 -4.37 -5.84
CA ALA A 36 6.42 -3.66 -4.57
C ALA A 36 7.82 -3.67 -3.95
N ARG A 37 8.57 -4.79 -4.07
CA ARG A 37 9.98 -4.87 -3.66
C ARG A 37 10.86 -3.95 -4.49
N ASP A 38 10.68 -3.95 -5.81
CA ASP A 38 11.46 -3.12 -6.73
C ASP A 38 11.27 -1.62 -6.46
N ASP A 39 10.06 -1.20 -6.04
CA ASP A 39 9.78 0.17 -5.60
C ASP A 39 10.52 0.51 -4.29
N LEU A 40 10.47 -0.39 -3.28
CA LEU A 40 11.20 -0.21 -2.02
C LEU A 40 12.72 -0.17 -2.23
N ASP A 41 13.27 -0.97 -3.14
CA ASP A 41 14.68 -0.96 -3.50
C ASP A 41 15.09 0.37 -4.16
N GLN A 42 14.22 0.93 -5.00
CA GLN A 42 14.42 2.26 -5.60
C GLN A 42 14.36 3.37 -4.56
N LEU A 43 13.40 3.31 -3.63
CA LEU A 43 13.32 4.22 -2.49
C LEU A 43 14.61 4.15 -1.65
N ARG A 44 15.08 2.93 -1.32
CA ARG A 44 16.31 2.73 -0.54
C ARG A 44 17.54 3.31 -1.24
N LYS A 45 17.69 3.12 -2.54
CA LYS A 45 18.79 3.72 -3.34
C LYS A 45 18.71 5.25 -3.34
N SER A 46 17.50 5.79 -3.39
CA SER A 46 17.28 7.25 -3.36
C SER A 46 17.67 7.84 -2.01
N LEU A 47 17.28 7.19 -0.90
CA LEU A 47 17.66 7.60 0.46
C LEU A 47 19.18 7.46 0.68
N ALA A 48 19.82 6.41 0.16
CA ALA A 48 21.27 6.25 0.26
C ALA A 48 22.08 7.37 -0.43
N SER A 49 21.45 8.15 -1.32
CA SER A 49 22.07 9.30 -1.96
C SER A 49 21.99 10.58 -1.11
N ASP A 50 21.20 10.57 -0.03
CA ASP A 50 21.03 11.66 0.93
C ASP A 50 21.64 11.28 2.29
N PRO A 51 22.72 11.95 2.74
CA PRO A 51 23.40 11.60 3.99
C PRO A 51 22.58 11.90 5.26
N GLU A 52 21.48 12.66 5.18
CA GLU A 52 20.59 12.92 6.31
C GLU A 52 19.38 11.95 6.33
N ALA A 53 19.19 11.16 5.27
CA ALA A 53 18.08 10.24 5.15
C ALA A 53 18.41 8.88 5.77
N GLU A 54 17.53 8.39 6.64
CA GLU A 54 17.64 7.06 7.24
C GLU A 54 16.57 6.12 6.70
N TRP A 55 16.97 4.87 6.42
CA TRP A 55 16.01 3.83 6.10
C TRP A 55 15.22 3.44 7.34
N SER A 56 13.89 3.41 7.21
CA SER A 56 12.98 2.86 8.21
C SER A 56 12.41 1.54 7.72
N PRO A 57 12.26 0.50 8.56
CA PRO A 57 11.67 -0.76 8.14
C PRO A 57 10.31 -0.59 7.49
N MET A 58 10.18 -1.15 6.29
CA MET A 58 8.96 -1.12 5.49
C MET A 58 8.34 -2.52 5.47
N GLN A 59 7.02 -2.59 5.34
CA GLN A 59 6.29 -3.84 5.15
C GLN A 59 5.54 -3.80 3.83
N ILE A 60 5.53 -4.93 3.12
CA ILE A 60 4.70 -5.14 1.95
C ILE A 60 3.43 -5.84 2.40
N GLU A 61 2.31 -5.33 1.92
CA GLU A 61 0.99 -5.80 2.27
C GLU A 61 0.25 -6.23 1.03
N LYS A 62 -0.42 -7.37 1.15
CA LYS A 62 -1.38 -7.85 0.16
C LYS A 62 -2.76 -7.36 0.55
N VAL A 63 -3.36 -6.61 -0.36
CA VAL A 63 -4.66 -5.97 -0.21
C VAL A 63 -5.66 -6.71 -1.07
N THR A 64 -6.75 -7.16 -0.46
CA THR A 64 -7.86 -7.80 -1.19
C THR A 64 -9.01 -6.82 -1.29
N LEU A 65 -9.47 -6.58 -2.51
CA LEU A 65 -10.59 -5.70 -2.82
C LEU A 65 -11.82 -6.50 -3.23
N ALA A 66 -13.01 -5.98 -2.91
CA ALA A 66 -14.24 -6.46 -3.53
C ALA A 66 -14.18 -6.24 -5.06
N ALA A 67 -14.68 -7.19 -5.86
CA ALA A 67 -14.75 -6.98 -7.31
C ALA A 67 -15.52 -5.71 -7.64
N ALA A 68 -15.05 -5.00 -8.66
CA ALA A 68 -15.59 -3.72 -9.11
C ALA A 68 -17.00 -3.85 -9.71
N SER A 69 -18.02 -4.02 -8.88
CA SER A 69 -19.37 -3.70 -9.28
C SER A 69 -19.49 -2.19 -9.49
N ARG A 70 -20.52 -1.74 -10.20
CA ARG A 70 -20.80 -0.30 -10.34
C ARG A 70 -20.94 0.40 -8.98
N ARG A 71 -21.43 -0.30 -7.95
CA ARG A 71 -21.55 0.26 -6.60
C ARG A 71 -20.19 0.41 -5.93
N ASP A 72 -19.31 -0.58 -6.08
CA ASP A 72 -17.97 -0.55 -5.49
C ASP A 72 -17.10 0.54 -6.14
N LEU A 73 -17.21 0.72 -7.46
CA LEU A 73 -16.59 1.85 -8.15
C LEU A 73 -17.10 3.20 -7.64
N LEU A 74 -18.40 3.33 -7.38
CA LEU A 74 -18.95 4.57 -6.80
C LEU A 74 -18.43 4.82 -5.38
N ARG A 75 -18.23 3.77 -4.57
CA ARG A 75 -17.64 3.90 -3.24
C ARG A 75 -16.17 4.29 -3.33
N LEU A 76 -15.39 3.63 -4.18
CA LEU A 76 -14.00 3.99 -4.44
C LEU A 76 -13.84 5.48 -4.79
N LEU A 77 -14.69 6.00 -5.69
CA LEU A 77 -14.60 7.39 -6.15
C LEU A 77 -15.02 8.43 -5.10
N ASN A 78 -15.92 8.08 -4.17
CA ASN A 78 -16.46 9.03 -3.18
C ASN A 78 -15.83 8.89 -1.79
N GLU A 79 -15.43 7.67 -1.41
CA GLU A 79 -14.96 7.28 -0.07
C GLU A 79 -13.48 6.82 -0.07
N GLY A 80 -12.86 6.68 -1.25
CA GLY A 80 -11.48 6.20 -1.39
C GLY A 80 -11.35 4.67 -1.33
N VAL A 81 -10.12 4.19 -1.43
CA VAL A 81 -9.81 2.74 -1.57
C VAL A 81 -10.26 1.92 -0.35
N GLY A 82 -10.19 2.48 0.86
CA GLY A 82 -10.58 1.78 2.09
C GLY A 82 -12.03 1.29 2.08
N SER A 83 -12.91 1.95 1.35
CA SER A 83 -14.32 1.57 1.23
C SER A 83 -14.55 0.22 0.55
N ILE A 84 -13.59 -0.24 -0.26
CA ILE A 84 -13.68 -1.49 -1.03
C ILE A 84 -12.64 -2.54 -0.60
N VAL A 85 -11.76 -2.21 0.36
CA VAL A 85 -10.83 -3.15 0.98
C VAL A 85 -11.63 -4.12 1.86
N ILE A 86 -11.47 -5.42 1.61
CA ILE A 86 -12.11 -6.50 2.38
C ILE A 86 -11.11 -7.34 3.15
N GLY A 87 -9.80 -7.17 2.90
CA GLY A 87 -8.74 -7.84 3.63
C GLY A 87 -7.39 -7.18 3.39
N CYS A 88 -6.53 -7.20 4.40
CA CYS A 88 -5.15 -6.76 4.31
C CYS A 88 -4.26 -7.67 5.15
N GLU A 89 -3.19 -8.20 4.56
CA GLU A 89 -2.22 -9.05 5.25
C GLU A 89 -0.78 -8.57 4.96
N VAL A 90 0.07 -8.54 5.98
CA VAL A 90 1.51 -8.31 5.79
C VAL A 90 2.11 -9.59 5.23
N VAL A 91 2.76 -9.50 4.06
CA VAL A 91 3.39 -10.65 3.40
C VAL A 91 4.90 -10.63 3.54
N GLU A 92 5.49 -9.47 3.82
CA GLU A 92 6.94 -9.30 3.93
C GLU A 92 7.30 -8.06 4.73
N VAL A 93 8.45 -8.12 5.42
CA VAL A 93 9.10 -6.99 6.07
C VAL A 93 10.48 -6.81 5.43
N VAL A 94 10.78 -5.60 4.99
CA VAL A 94 12.04 -5.20 4.34
C VAL A 94 12.84 -4.34 5.32
N GLU A 95 13.98 -4.86 5.75
CA GLU A 95 14.93 -4.24 6.70
C GLU A 95 16.05 -3.43 6.04
#